data_AF-A0A4R7FW33-F1
#
_entry.id   AF-A0A4R7FW33-F1
#
_cell.length_a   1.000
_cell.length_b   1.000
_cell.length_c   1.000
_cell.angle_alpha   90.00
_cell.angle_beta   90.00
_cell.angle_gamma   90.00
#
_symmetry.space_group_name_H-M   'P 1'
#
loop_
_entity.id
_entity.type
_entity.pdbx_description
1 polymer ?
#
loop_
_entity_poly.entity_id
_entity_poly.type
_entity_poly.pdbx_seq_one_letter_code
_entity_poly.pdbx_strand_id
1 'polypeptide(L)'
;QHYDEESGLHYNRHRYYDPTLGRYITQDPIGLLGGWNLYRYTSNPLQGVDPLGLSEFGKWAGSAFNLPEDQIAAALDVANGPLYSPPEFSLSVDVGIAGYGFLGGSIAAGIVTGNNGKGLDLCAYLMACQGAGVGISGAASISGTVSNAPPTSGVSYLSGATTDIGFLLNGTATNLLEINGSDKPLNISSTLGAGLGGGSFTGGLTCQQYTRCVLN
;
A
#
# COMPACT_ATOMS: atom_id res chain seq x y z
N GLN A 1 4.68 -19.60 -1.78
CA GLN A 1 4.95 -20.77 -2.63
C GLN A 1 5.16 -21.96 -1.71
N HIS A 2 4.44 -23.06 -1.91
CA HIS A 2 4.62 -24.29 -1.13
C HIS A 2 5.35 -25.33 -1.97
N TYR A 3 6.41 -25.93 -1.45
CA TYR A 3 7.11 -27.03 -2.09
C TYR A 3 6.45 -28.35 -1.70
N ASP A 4 6.14 -29.18 -2.69
CA ASP A 4 5.63 -30.53 -2.50
C ASP A 4 6.78 -31.53 -2.69
N GLU A 5 7.20 -32.15 -1.58
CA GLU A 5 8.30 -33.11 -1.54
C GLU A 5 8.01 -34.41 -2.31
N GLU A 6 6.74 -34.79 -2.49
CA GLU A 6 6.37 -36.04 -3.15
C GLU A 6 6.45 -35.94 -4.68
N SER A 7 6.20 -34.75 -5.23
CA SER A 7 6.20 -34.49 -6.67
C SER A 7 7.40 -33.66 -7.17
N GLY A 8 8.14 -33.00 -6.27
CA GLY A 8 9.23 -32.08 -6.62
C GLY A 8 8.75 -30.78 -7.25
N LEU A 9 7.45 -30.47 -7.14
CA LEU A 9 6.82 -29.30 -7.74
C LEU A 9 6.59 -28.20 -6.70
N HIS A 10 6.55 -26.96 -7.17
CA HIS A 10 6.19 -25.83 -6.34
C HIS A 10 4.77 -25.35 -6.65
N TYR A 11 3.91 -25.35 -5.64
CA TYR A 11 2.56 -24.81 -5.73
C TYR A 11 2.56 -23.28 -5.55
N ASN A 12 2.16 -22.59 -6.63
CA ASN A 12 1.94 -21.15 -6.72
C ASN A 12 0.45 -20.87 -6.85
N ARG A 13 -0.27 -21.07 -5.74
CA ARG A 13 -1.69 -20.75 -5.48
C ARG A 13 -2.72 -21.30 -6.49
N HIS A 14 -2.60 -20.95 -7.76
CA HIS A 14 -3.46 -21.42 -8.86
C HIS A 14 -2.74 -22.39 -9.80
N ARG A 15 -1.40 -22.52 -9.71
CA ARG A 15 -0.60 -23.32 -10.66
C ARG A 15 0.54 -24.09 -10.00
N TYR A 16 0.92 -25.21 -10.62
CA TYR A 16 2.10 -25.99 -10.25
C TYR A 16 3.30 -25.63 -11.14
N TYR A 17 4.40 -25.25 -10.52
CA TYR A 17 5.65 -24.86 -11.14
C TYR A 17 6.68 -26.00 -11.03
N ASP A 18 7.28 -26.35 -12.16
CA ASP A 18 8.39 -27.30 -12.21
C ASP A 18 9.72 -26.50 -12.24
N PRO A 19 10.54 -26.59 -11.18
CA PRO A 19 11.81 -25.89 -11.09
C PRO A 19 12.85 -26.45 -12.07
N THR A 20 12.72 -27.71 -12.48
CA THR A 20 13.62 -28.39 -13.42
C THR A 20 13.42 -27.90 -14.84
N LEU A 21 12.16 -27.63 -15.21
CA LEU A 21 11.79 -27.12 -16.55
C LEU A 21 11.66 -25.58 -16.61
N GLY A 22 11.68 -24.91 -15.46
CA GLY A 22 11.58 -23.46 -15.35
C GLY A 22 10.21 -22.90 -15.80
N ARG A 23 9.13 -23.69 -15.65
CA ARG A 23 7.81 -23.35 -16.21
C ARG A 23 6.64 -23.92 -15.40
N TYR A 24 5.43 -23.43 -15.66
CA TYR A 24 4.22 -24.04 -15.16
C TYR A 24 3.87 -25.30 -15.96
N ILE A 25 3.35 -26.32 -15.27
CA ILE A 25 2.87 -27.56 -15.89
C ILE A 25 1.36 -27.53 -16.16
N THR A 26 0.64 -26.59 -15.52
CA THR A 26 -0.78 -26.33 -15.71
C THR A 26 -0.99 -25.05 -16.51
N GLN A 27 -1.93 -25.07 -17.45
CA GLN A 27 -2.29 -23.92 -18.28
C GLN A 27 -2.82 -22.75 -17.42
N ASP A 28 -2.50 -21.52 -17.81
CA ASP A 28 -2.99 -20.32 -17.14
C ASP A 28 -4.55 -20.22 -17.15
N PRO A 29 -5.21 -20.16 -15.98
CA PRO A 29 -6.67 -20.03 -15.90
C PRO A 29 -7.20 -18.70 -16.47
N ILE A 30 -6.38 -17.64 -16.58
CA ILE A 30 -6.80 -16.37 -17.21
C ILE A 30 -6.58 -16.34 -18.73
N GLY A 31 -6.10 -17.45 -19.31
CA GLY A 31 -5.93 -17.59 -20.75
C GLY A 31 -4.95 -16.59 -21.34
N LEU A 32 -5.27 -16.05 -22.53
CA LEU A 32 -4.39 -15.12 -23.26
C LEU A 32 -4.13 -13.79 -22.53
N LEU A 33 -4.88 -13.48 -21.47
CA LEU A 33 -4.66 -12.30 -20.63
C LEU A 33 -3.37 -12.42 -19.80
N GLY A 34 -2.91 -13.64 -19.49
CA GLY A 34 -1.61 -13.91 -18.86
C GLY A 34 -0.43 -13.85 -19.85
N GLY A 35 -0.72 -13.60 -21.14
CA GLY A 35 0.25 -13.53 -22.22
C GLY A 35 0.13 -14.67 -23.23
N TRP A 36 0.97 -14.58 -24.27
CA TRP A 36 0.95 -15.52 -25.41
C TRP A 36 1.42 -16.94 -25.07
N ASN A 37 2.16 -17.10 -23.97
CA ASN A 37 2.67 -18.39 -23.51
C ASN A 37 2.02 -18.77 -22.18
N LEU A 38 1.02 -19.64 -22.27
CA LEU A 38 0.14 -20.06 -21.17
C LEU A 38 0.82 -20.92 -20.10
N TYR A 39 2.07 -21.34 -20.34
CA TYR A 39 2.87 -22.14 -19.41
C TYR A 39 4.07 -21.36 -18.84
N ARG A 40 4.21 -20.08 -19.20
CA ARG A 40 5.37 -19.28 -18.81
C ARG A 40 5.25 -18.86 -17.35
N TYR A 41 6.33 -19.04 -16.59
CA TYR A 41 6.43 -18.54 -15.22
C TYR A 41 6.70 -17.03 -15.18
N THR A 42 7.81 -16.63 -15.79
CA THR A 42 8.25 -15.24 -15.88
C THR A 42 9.18 -15.09 -17.07
N SER A 43 9.28 -13.89 -17.61
CA SER A 43 10.13 -13.55 -18.74
C SER A 43 11.59 -13.46 -18.37
N ASN A 44 11.87 -13.05 -17.14
CA ASN A 44 13.18 -13.09 -16.54
C ASN A 44 13.03 -13.39 -15.04
N PRO A 45 13.39 -14.58 -14.55
CA PRO A 45 13.21 -14.97 -13.15
C PRO A 45 14.09 -14.19 -12.17
N LEU A 46 15.07 -13.44 -12.67
CA LEU A 46 15.85 -12.50 -11.87
C LEU A 46 15.17 -11.13 -11.70
N GLN A 47 14.19 -10.81 -12.55
CA GLN A 47 13.55 -9.49 -12.62
C GLN A 47 12.03 -9.54 -12.46
N GLY A 48 11.45 -10.72 -12.25
CA GLY A 48 10.01 -10.88 -12.21
C GLY A 48 9.64 -12.17 -11.50
N VAL A 49 8.79 -12.04 -10.50
CA VAL A 49 8.14 -13.14 -9.82
C VAL A 49 6.66 -13.06 -10.15
N ASP A 50 5.98 -14.21 -10.21
CA ASP A 50 4.52 -14.32 -10.33
C ASP A 50 3.97 -14.89 -9.01
N PRO A 51 3.71 -14.04 -7.99
CA PRO A 51 3.31 -14.48 -6.65
C PRO A 51 1.90 -15.10 -6.63
N LEU A 52 1.05 -14.71 -7.60
CA LEU A 52 -0.33 -15.15 -7.68
C LEU A 52 -0.52 -16.34 -8.62
N GLY A 53 0.47 -16.65 -9.45
CA GLY A 53 0.34 -17.65 -10.50
C GLY A 53 -0.62 -17.20 -11.60
N LEU A 54 -0.67 -15.91 -11.90
CA LEU A 54 -1.59 -15.31 -12.89
C LEU A 54 -0.88 -14.34 -13.85
N SER A 55 0.08 -13.55 -13.36
CA SER A 55 0.83 -12.60 -14.20
C SER A 55 2.03 -12.02 -13.45
N GLU A 56 3.09 -11.66 -14.17
CA GLU A 56 4.27 -10.97 -13.61
C GLU A 56 3.87 -9.65 -12.91
N PHE A 57 4.04 -9.60 -11.58
CA PHE A 57 3.66 -8.44 -10.75
C PHE A 57 4.38 -7.14 -11.18
N GLY A 58 5.62 -7.24 -11.64
CA GLY A 58 6.45 -6.09 -12.04
C GLY A 58 5.92 -5.29 -13.23
N LYS A 59 5.18 -5.90 -14.16
CA LYS A 59 4.67 -5.21 -15.36
C LYS A 59 3.41 -4.40 -15.10
N TRP A 60 2.54 -4.87 -14.20
CA TRP A 60 1.30 -4.16 -13.86
C TRP A 60 1.59 -2.90 -13.03
N ALA A 61 2.49 -2.99 -12.05
CA ALA A 61 2.88 -1.86 -11.21
C ALA A 61 3.58 -0.74 -12.02
N GLY A 62 4.52 -1.08 -12.90
CA GLY A 62 5.21 -0.08 -13.73
C GLY A 62 4.27 0.68 -14.67
N SER A 63 3.29 -0.02 -15.25
CA SER A 63 2.34 0.54 -16.22
C SER A 63 1.26 1.41 -15.57
N ALA A 64 0.82 1.05 -14.35
CA ALA A 64 -0.25 1.76 -13.64
C ALA A 64 0.21 3.09 -13.02
N PHE A 65 1.51 3.23 -12.71
CA PHE A 65 2.04 4.36 -11.94
C PHE A 65 3.09 5.23 -12.68
N ASN A 66 3.38 4.97 -13.97
CA ASN A 66 4.40 5.69 -14.76
C ASN A 66 5.75 5.85 -14.02
N LEU A 67 6.16 4.80 -13.30
CA LEU A 67 7.40 4.81 -12.53
C LEU A 67 8.59 4.48 -13.44
N PRO A 68 9.73 5.18 -13.30
CA PRO A 68 10.94 4.84 -14.03
C PRO A 68 11.48 3.46 -13.60
N GLU A 69 12.21 2.79 -14.50
CA GLU A 69 12.52 1.36 -14.45
C GLU A 69 13.33 0.93 -13.21
N ASP A 70 14.11 1.85 -12.65
CA ASP A 70 14.84 1.74 -11.38
C ASP A 70 13.92 1.70 -10.16
N GLN A 71 12.83 2.47 -10.17
CA GLN A 71 11.82 2.50 -9.11
C GLN A 71 10.89 1.27 -9.16
N ILE A 72 10.72 0.68 -10.36
CA ILE A 72 10.01 -0.59 -10.52
C ILE A 72 10.79 -1.72 -9.85
N ALA A 73 12.12 -1.77 -10.02
CA ALA A 73 12.97 -2.77 -9.38
C ALA A 73 12.93 -2.67 -7.84
N ALA A 74 12.92 -1.47 -7.28
CA ALA A 74 12.79 -1.26 -5.83
C ALA A 74 11.39 -1.63 -5.30
N ALA A 75 10.32 -1.24 -5.99
CA ALA A 75 8.96 -1.64 -5.65
C ALA A 75 8.76 -3.17 -5.76
N LEU A 76 9.45 -3.79 -6.71
CA LEU A 76 9.45 -5.23 -6.92
C LEU A 76 10.33 -5.98 -5.90
N ASP A 77 11.43 -5.40 -5.42
CA ASP A 77 12.28 -5.95 -4.36
C ASP A 77 11.58 -5.90 -2.99
N VAL A 78 10.86 -4.80 -2.69
CA VAL A 78 9.93 -4.72 -1.54
C VAL A 78 8.80 -5.75 -1.65
N ALA A 79 8.31 -6.01 -2.87
CA ALA A 79 7.31 -7.06 -3.10
C ALA A 79 7.88 -8.49 -3.06
N ASN A 80 9.20 -8.67 -3.25
CA ASN A 80 9.84 -9.99 -3.44
C ASN A 80 10.88 -10.40 -2.38
N GLY A 81 11.24 -9.59 -1.38
CA GLY A 81 12.27 -9.96 -0.40
C GLY A 81 11.83 -9.91 1.07
N PRO A 82 12.30 -10.81 1.97
CA PRO A 82 12.79 -12.19 1.82
C PRO A 82 11.75 -13.23 2.33
N LEU A 83 12.08 -14.51 2.26
CA LEU A 83 11.37 -15.65 2.90
C LEU A 83 11.49 -15.63 4.45
N TYR A 84 11.43 -14.43 5.03
CA TYR A 84 11.52 -14.09 6.45
C TYR A 84 10.23 -13.35 6.77
N SER A 85 9.62 -13.65 7.94
CA SER A 85 8.45 -12.95 8.49
C SER A 85 8.26 -11.56 7.87
N PRO A 86 7.15 -11.31 7.15
CA PRO A 86 7.02 -10.11 6.33
C PRO A 86 7.28 -8.88 7.20
N PRO A 87 8.06 -7.89 6.71
CA PRO A 87 8.23 -6.64 7.42
C PRO A 87 6.83 -6.12 7.75
N GLU A 88 6.59 -5.75 9.00
CA GLU A 88 5.27 -5.29 9.43
C GLU A 88 4.85 -4.11 8.54
N PHE A 89 3.71 -4.23 7.87
CA PHE A 89 3.19 -3.18 7.00
C PHE A 89 1.68 -3.10 7.13
N SER A 90 1.13 -1.93 6.88
CA SER A 90 -0.30 -1.72 6.77
C SER A 90 -0.68 -0.89 5.55
N LEU A 91 -1.84 -1.20 5.00
CA LEU A 91 -2.49 -0.54 3.89
C LEU A 91 -3.90 -0.15 4.34
N SER A 92 -4.32 1.08 4.06
CA SER A 92 -5.69 1.52 4.32
C SER A 92 -6.35 2.15 3.11
N VAL A 93 -7.68 2.12 3.12
CA VAL A 93 -8.54 2.92 2.25
C VAL A 93 -9.37 3.82 3.15
N ASP A 94 -9.32 5.11 2.85
CA ASP A 94 -9.79 6.17 3.71
C ASP A 94 -10.78 7.05 2.94
N VAL A 95 -11.80 7.54 3.64
CA VAL A 95 -12.68 8.59 3.14
C VAL A 95 -12.59 9.75 4.12
N GLY A 96 -12.37 10.95 3.60
CA GLY A 96 -12.16 12.12 4.44
C GLY A 96 -12.71 13.39 3.85
N ILE A 97 -12.81 14.39 4.71
CA ILE A 97 -13.05 15.77 4.33
C ILE A 97 -11.95 16.64 4.92
N ALA A 98 -11.47 17.58 4.14
CA ALA A 98 -10.41 18.49 4.49
C ALA A 98 -10.85 19.93 4.16
N GLY A 99 -10.48 20.85 5.04
CA GLY A 99 -10.64 22.28 4.83
C GLY A 99 -9.44 23.01 5.43
N TYR A 100 -8.58 23.53 4.56
CA TYR A 100 -7.35 24.19 4.95
C TYR A 100 -7.31 25.64 4.46
N GLY A 101 -6.87 26.53 5.35
CA GLY A 101 -6.50 27.92 5.08
C GLY A 101 -5.17 28.23 5.79
N PHE A 102 -5.06 29.38 6.47
CA PHE A 102 -3.95 29.62 7.41
C PHE A 102 -3.90 28.58 8.54
N LEU A 103 -5.10 28.23 9.02
CA LEU A 103 -5.37 27.12 9.92
C LEU A 103 -6.51 26.32 9.31
N GLY A 104 -6.54 25.03 9.60
CA GLY A 104 -7.59 24.15 9.12
C GLY A 104 -7.49 22.78 9.74
N GLY A 105 -8.21 21.84 9.15
CA GLY A 105 -8.22 20.48 9.63
C GLY A 105 -8.87 19.53 8.65
N SER A 106 -8.71 18.25 8.96
CA SER A 106 -9.37 17.18 8.25
C SER A 106 -9.88 16.13 9.22
N ILE A 107 -10.90 15.40 8.77
CA ILE A 107 -11.33 14.16 9.41
C ILE A 107 -11.34 13.08 8.34
N ALA A 108 -10.86 11.90 8.71
CA ALA A 108 -10.84 10.73 7.84
C ALA A 108 -11.31 9.50 8.63
N ALA A 109 -12.00 8.61 7.94
CA ALA A 109 -12.34 7.29 8.44
C ALA A 109 -11.80 6.27 7.45
N GLY A 110 -11.19 5.20 7.94
CA GLY A 110 -10.56 4.22 7.07
C GLY A 110 -10.65 2.81 7.60
N ILE A 111 -10.51 1.87 6.67
CA ILE A 111 -10.27 0.46 6.99
C ILE A 111 -8.79 0.22 6.70
N VAL A 112 -8.06 -0.28 7.69
CA VAL A 112 -6.66 -0.62 7.59
C VAL A 112 -6.50 -2.13 7.73
N THR A 113 -5.69 -2.70 6.86
CA THR A 113 -5.25 -4.10 6.94
C THR A 113 -3.75 -4.15 6.95
N GLY A 114 -3.17 -5.10 7.68
CA GLY A 114 -1.73 -5.21 7.75
C GLY A 114 -1.29 -6.55 8.30
N ASN A 115 0.00 -6.81 8.20
CA ASN A 115 0.59 -8.04 8.67
C ASN A 115 1.46 -7.78 9.90
N ASN A 116 1.17 -8.51 10.98
CA ASN A 116 1.81 -8.33 12.29
C ASN A 116 2.72 -9.53 12.63
N GLY A 117 3.19 -10.26 11.62
CA GLY A 117 3.96 -11.50 11.77
C GLY A 117 3.15 -12.70 12.27
N LYS A 118 1.86 -12.50 12.60
CA LYS A 118 0.94 -13.54 13.12
C LYS A 118 -0.24 -13.84 12.18
N GLY A 119 -0.46 -13.02 11.17
CA GLY A 119 -1.65 -13.09 10.32
C GLY A 119 -1.99 -11.75 9.68
N LEU A 120 -3.12 -11.73 8.97
CA LEU A 120 -3.69 -10.51 8.41
C LEU A 120 -4.65 -9.89 9.43
N ASP A 121 -4.29 -8.73 9.95
CA ASP A 121 -5.14 -7.97 10.86
C ASP A 121 -6.06 -7.05 10.06
N LEU A 122 -7.30 -6.91 10.54
CA LEU A 122 -8.29 -5.99 9.97
C LEU A 122 -8.78 -5.04 11.06
N CYS A 123 -8.56 -3.76 10.83
CA CYS A 123 -8.94 -2.70 11.76
C CYS A 123 -9.69 -1.57 11.06
N ALA A 124 -10.52 -0.88 11.81
CA ALA A 124 -11.14 0.38 11.40
C ALA A 124 -10.53 1.51 12.23
N TYR A 125 -10.38 2.69 11.64
CA TYR A 125 -9.88 3.84 12.36
C TYR A 125 -10.63 5.13 12.00
N LEU A 126 -10.57 6.07 12.94
CA LEU A 126 -10.98 7.46 12.77
C LEU A 126 -9.77 8.35 13.03
N MET A 127 -9.50 9.28 12.14
CA MET A 127 -8.40 10.23 12.24
C MET A 127 -8.96 11.65 12.18
N ALA A 128 -8.46 12.49 13.07
CA ALA A 128 -8.68 13.92 13.02
C ALA A 128 -7.32 14.62 12.96
N CYS A 129 -7.16 15.52 12.00
CA CYS A 129 -5.94 16.30 11.83
C CYS A 129 -6.22 17.78 11.96
N GLN A 130 -5.28 18.49 12.58
CA GLN A 130 -5.17 19.94 12.53
C GLN A 130 -4.02 20.29 11.59
N GLY A 131 -4.20 21.32 10.78
CA GLY A 131 -3.21 21.76 9.80
C GLY A 131 -2.96 23.25 9.86
N ALA A 132 -1.71 23.63 9.62
CA ALA A 132 -1.30 25.01 9.46
C ALA A 132 -0.33 25.12 8.28
N GLY A 133 -0.52 26.14 7.45
CA GLY A 133 0.25 26.25 6.21
C GLY A 133 -0.12 27.44 5.36
N VAL A 134 0.23 27.34 4.08
CA VAL A 134 -0.03 28.37 3.07
C VAL A 134 -0.99 27.86 2.03
N GLY A 135 -1.91 28.74 1.62
CA GLY A 135 -2.92 28.46 0.62
C GLY A 135 -4.30 28.23 1.22
N ILE A 136 -5.23 27.86 0.35
CA ILE A 136 -6.61 27.54 0.68
C ILE A 136 -7.01 26.29 -0.11
N SER A 137 -7.46 25.25 0.57
CA SER A 137 -8.03 24.05 -0.07
C SER A 137 -9.26 23.57 0.68
N GLY A 138 -10.18 22.95 -0.05
CA GLY A 138 -11.29 22.24 0.54
C GLY A 138 -11.65 21.07 -0.35
N ALA A 139 -11.68 19.87 0.21
CA ALA A 139 -11.96 18.65 -0.55
C ALA A 139 -12.63 17.57 0.29
N ALA A 140 -13.49 16.79 -0.35
CA ALA A 140 -13.89 15.47 0.11
C ALA A 140 -13.17 14.44 -0.74
N SER A 141 -12.35 13.59 -0.13
CA SER A 141 -11.45 12.67 -0.83
C SER A 141 -11.63 11.23 -0.41
N ILE A 142 -11.29 10.34 -1.34
CA ILE A 142 -10.95 8.96 -1.06
C ILE A 142 -9.42 8.88 -1.15
N SER A 143 -8.80 8.28 -0.14
CA SER A 143 -7.35 8.16 -0.03
C SER A 143 -6.93 6.73 0.25
N GLY A 144 -5.69 6.40 -0.08
CA GLY A 144 -5.03 5.18 0.34
C GLY A 144 -3.76 5.52 1.10
N THR A 145 -3.55 4.86 2.24
CA THR A 145 -2.37 5.06 3.07
C THR A 145 -1.55 3.77 3.14
N VAL A 146 -0.24 3.88 2.97
CA VAL A 146 0.71 2.79 3.23
C VAL A 146 1.56 3.17 4.44
N SER A 147 1.76 2.23 5.36
CA SER A 147 2.58 2.42 6.54
C SER A 147 3.49 1.23 6.78
N ASN A 148 4.67 1.49 7.33
CA ASN A 148 5.61 0.45 7.81
C ASN A 148 5.29 0.00 9.24
N ALA A 149 4.14 0.41 9.78
CA ALA A 149 3.67 0.00 11.09
C ALA A 149 2.56 -1.05 10.97
N PRO A 150 2.57 -2.06 11.85
CA PRO A 150 1.45 -2.98 12.02
C PRO A 150 0.21 -2.21 12.52
N PRO A 151 -1.02 -2.51 12.04
CA PRO A 151 -2.20 -1.86 12.58
C PRO A 151 -2.45 -2.43 13.98
N THR A 152 -2.51 -1.55 14.98
CA THR A 152 -2.74 -1.93 16.37
C THR A 152 -3.91 -1.14 16.94
N SER A 153 -4.67 -1.78 17.85
CA SER A 153 -5.76 -1.09 18.54
C SER A 153 -5.19 -0.08 19.53
N GLY A 154 -5.72 1.15 19.50
CA GLY A 154 -5.25 2.20 20.40
C GLY A 154 -5.37 3.60 19.80
N VAL A 155 -4.64 4.53 20.44
CA VAL A 155 -4.51 5.90 19.97
C VAL A 155 -3.09 6.08 19.46
N SER A 156 -2.98 6.61 18.24
CA SER A 156 -1.71 7.03 17.65
C SER A 156 -1.71 8.53 17.41
N TYR A 157 -0.60 9.17 17.77
CA TYR A 157 -0.34 10.56 17.44
C TYR A 157 0.61 10.60 16.26
N LEU A 158 0.23 11.33 15.22
CA LEU A 158 1.04 11.49 14.03
C LEU A 158 1.30 12.96 13.73
N SER A 159 2.45 13.25 13.14
CA SER A 159 2.82 14.60 12.72
C SER A 159 3.55 14.54 11.39
N GLY A 160 3.33 15.52 10.52
CA GLY A 160 3.97 15.52 9.21
C GLY A 160 3.52 16.66 8.32
N ALA A 161 3.44 16.41 7.02
CA ALA A 161 3.15 17.43 6.01
C ALA A 161 2.11 16.94 4.99
N THR A 162 1.32 17.88 4.47
CA THR A 162 0.35 17.62 3.41
C THR A 162 0.44 18.65 2.30
N THR A 163 0.08 18.22 1.11
CA THR A 163 -0.09 19.05 -0.08
C THR A 163 -1.38 18.67 -0.79
N ASP A 164 -2.24 19.66 -1.00
CA ASP A 164 -3.49 19.54 -1.73
C ASP A 164 -3.43 20.45 -2.94
N ILE A 165 -3.74 19.95 -4.13
CA ILE A 165 -3.79 20.75 -5.35
C ILE A 165 -4.92 20.30 -6.27
N GLY A 166 -5.64 21.25 -6.85
CA GLY A 166 -6.56 20.96 -7.95
C GLY A 166 -7.73 21.92 -8.07
N PHE A 167 -8.51 21.74 -9.14
CA PHE A 167 -9.71 22.54 -9.44
C PHE A 167 -10.85 21.60 -9.82
N LEU A 168 -11.93 21.61 -9.04
CA LEU A 168 -13.07 20.66 -9.05
C LEU A 168 -12.70 19.21 -8.68
N LEU A 169 -11.54 18.73 -9.15
CA LEU A 169 -10.88 17.51 -8.70
C LEU A 169 -9.62 17.91 -7.93
N ASN A 170 -9.53 17.51 -6.66
CA ASN A 170 -8.41 17.82 -5.77
C ASN A 170 -7.61 16.54 -5.50
N GLY A 171 -6.30 16.60 -5.72
CA GLY A 171 -5.36 15.55 -5.35
C GLY A 171 -4.65 15.93 -4.06
N THR A 172 -4.56 14.97 -3.14
CA THR A 172 -3.93 15.14 -1.82
C THR A 172 -2.75 14.17 -1.68
N ALA A 173 -1.61 14.66 -1.20
CA ALA A 173 -0.48 13.84 -0.82
C ALA A 173 -0.04 14.22 0.59
N THR A 174 0.03 13.23 1.49
CA THR A 174 0.31 13.45 2.91
C THR A 174 1.36 12.47 3.37
N ASN A 175 2.34 12.94 4.15
CA ASN A 175 3.33 12.10 4.80
C ASN A 175 3.26 12.36 6.30
N LEU A 176 3.09 11.32 7.09
CA LEU A 176 2.93 11.37 8.54
C LEU A 176 3.93 10.45 9.23
N LEU A 177 4.50 10.94 10.32
CA LEU A 177 5.35 10.17 11.22
C LEU A 177 4.58 9.93 12.52
N GLU A 178 4.53 8.70 12.99
CA GLU A 178 4.00 8.39 14.32
C GLU A 178 4.97 8.85 15.42
N ILE A 179 4.47 9.63 16.37
CA ILE A 179 5.26 10.23 17.46
C ILE A 179 4.91 9.62 18.82
N ASN A 180 4.45 8.38 18.84
CA ASN A 180 4.04 7.64 20.04
C ASN A 180 5.23 7.31 20.96
N GLY A 181 5.66 8.26 21.80
CA GLY A 181 6.70 8.07 22.82
C GLY A 181 8.10 7.80 22.25
N SER A 182 9.12 8.45 22.79
CA SER A 182 10.47 8.55 22.19
C SER A 182 11.26 7.23 22.02
N ASP A 183 10.71 6.09 22.43
CA ASP A 183 11.41 4.80 22.56
C ASP A 183 10.98 3.72 21.54
N LYS A 184 10.19 4.09 20.52
CA LYS A 184 9.69 3.16 19.48
C LYS A 184 10.37 3.37 18.12
N PRO A 185 10.39 2.35 17.23
CA PRO A 185 10.84 2.51 15.85
C PRO A 185 10.05 3.60 15.11
N LEU A 186 10.72 4.29 14.17
CA LEU A 186 10.13 5.35 13.35
C LEU A 186 9.10 4.76 12.38
N ASN A 187 7.82 4.96 12.70
CA ASN A 187 6.70 4.53 11.88
C ASN A 187 6.27 5.66 10.94
N ILE A 188 6.37 5.43 9.64
CA ILE A 188 6.09 6.38 8.56
C ILE A 188 4.86 5.90 7.80
N SER A 189 3.91 6.81 7.59
CA SER A 189 2.70 6.58 6.82
C SER A 189 2.60 7.59 5.67
N SER A 190 2.38 7.10 4.45
CA SER A 190 2.26 7.92 3.24
C SER A 190 0.87 7.73 2.64
N THR A 191 0.15 8.82 2.44
CA THR A 191 -1.22 8.85 1.95
C THR A 191 -1.29 9.56 0.62
N LEU A 192 -2.00 8.96 -0.34
CA LEU A 192 -2.37 9.59 -1.60
C LEU A 192 -3.89 9.54 -1.73
N GLY A 193 -4.49 10.65 -2.15
CA GLY A 193 -5.93 10.77 -2.27
C GLY A 193 -6.36 11.61 -3.45
N ALA A 194 -7.60 11.36 -3.87
CA ALA A 194 -8.27 12.12 -4.90
C ALA A 194 -9.72 12.37 -4.48
N GLY A 195 -10.23 13.55 -4.79
CA GLY A 195 -11.51 13.98 -4.27
C GLY A 195 -12.18 15.07 -5.10
N LEU A 196 -13.42 15.37 -4.71
CA LEU A 196 -14.13 16.54 -5.19
C LEU A 196 -13.79 17.72 -4.29
N GLY A 197 -13.35 18.81 -4.91
CA GLY A 197 -12.85 19.95 -4.17
C GLY A 197 -11.96 20.84 -5.01
N GLY A 198 -11.38 21.85 -4.39
CA GLY A 198 -10.52 22.77 -5.10
C GLY A 198 -9.66 23.61 -4.19
N GLY A 199 -8.60 24.15 -4.78
CA GLY A 199 -7.64 25.02 -4.12
C GLY A 199 -6.23 24.45 -4.14
N SER A 200 -5.36 25.10 -3.39
CA SER A 200 -3.97 24.73 -3.21
C SER A 200 -3.62 24.96 -1.75
N PHE A 201 -3.12 23.94 -1.07
CA PHE A 201 -2.64 24.05 0.29
C PHE A 201 -1.36 23.25 0.46
N THR A 202 -0.39 23.82 1.16
CA THR A 202 0.82 23.12 1.60
C THR A 202 1.09 23.50 3.04
N GLY A 203 1.22 22.50 3.91
CA GLY A 203 1.37 22.77 5.33
C GLY A 203 1.75 21.56 6.17
N GLY A 204 1.97 21.82 7.45
CA GLY A 204 2.16 20.78 8.46
C GLY A 204 0.82 20.27 8.97
N LEU A 205 0.76 18.97 9.31
CA LEU A 205 -0.38 18.33 9.96
C LEU A 205 0.03 17.71 11.28
N THR A 206 -0.86 17.81 12.27
CA THR A 206 -0.83 17.02 13.49
C THR A 206 -2.14 16.25 13.59
N CYS A 207 -2.05 14.93 13.69
CA CYS A 207 -3.18 14.03 13.62
C CYS A 207 -3.27 13.17 14.87
N GLN A 208 -4.50 12.91 15.29
CA GLN A 208 -4.83 11.91 16.29
C GLN A 208 -5.68 10.83 15.61
N GLN A 209 -5.18 9.60 15.64
CA GLN A 209 -5.84 8.43 15.08
C GLN A 209 -6.32 7.51 16.19
N TYR A 210 -7.57 7.08 16.12
CA TYR A 210 -8.16 6.07 16.97
C TYR A 210 -8.44 4.81 16.15
N THR A 211 -7.76 3.71 16.47
CA THR A 211 -7.85 2.45 15.72
C THR A 211 -8.47 1.35 16.59
N ARG A 212 -9.35 0.54 15.99
CA ARG A 212 -9.92 -0.67 16.59
C ARG A 212 -9.83 -1.84 15.62
N CYS A 213 -9.15 -2.89 16.06
CA CYS A 213 -8.98 -4.14 15.31
C CYS A 213 -10.06 -5.16 15.70
N VAL A 214 -10.56 -5.87 14.69
CA VAL A 214 -11.63 -6.87 14.85
C VAL A 214 -11.09 -8.29 14.70
N LEU A 215 -10.02 -8.48 13.94
CA LEU A 215 -9.37 -9.77 13.69
C LEU A 215 -7.87 -9.65 13.98
N ASN A 216 -7.34 -10.63 14.72
CA ASN A 216 -5.93 -10.91 14.99
C ASN A 216 -5.59 -12.32 14.51
#